data_AF-A0A0B7NDX4-F1
#
_entry.id   AF-A0A0B7NDX4-F1
#
_cell.length_a   1.000
_cell.length_b   1.000
_cell.length_c   1.000
_cell.angle_alpha   90.00
_cell.angle_beta   90.00
_cell.angle_gamma   90.00
#
_symmetry.space_group_name_H-M   'P 1'
#
loop_
_entity.id
_entity.type
_entity.pdbx_description
1 polymer ?
#
loop_
_entity_poly.entity_id
_entity_poly.type
_entity_poly.pdbx_seq_one_letter_code
_entity_poly.pdbx_strand_id
1 'polypeptide(L)'
;MATTEVDGNLRSLHALSLFLIEQSSTLYGHTYANYPTIQRLYHITKGCLENHAQQESNFAESIDVICSNNEKIVRKIERAIKDIPGTSKGKSLIKRGLEYNASVKRKFSTLDDSDSSLEPLPKHRFANTTTDTTSAKDDDFAFALNYKKELVGRMNWQHCLRFANGEALRSFFNNHLKKHHQ
;
A
#
# COMPACT_ATOMS: atom_id res chain seq x y z
N MET A 1 -39.74 -17.71 16.20
CA MET A 1 -39.50 -17.23 14.82
C MET A 1 -40.03 -15.81 14.73
N ALA A 2 -39.16 -14.82 14.82
CA ALA A 2 -39.50 -13.42 14.64
C ALA A 2 -38.85 -12.96 13.33
N THR A 3 -39.67 -12.78 12.32
CA THR A 3 -39.30 -12.17 11.04
C THR A 3 -39.17 -10.67 11.26
N THR A 4 -37.96 -10.19 11.51
CA THR A 4 -37.65 -8.77 11.32
C THR A 4 -37.61 -8.53 9.82
N GLU A 5 -38.70 -8.01 9.27
CA GLU A 5 -38.71 -7.34 7.98
C GLU A 5 -37.72 -6.17 8.05
N VAL A 6 -36.50 -6.37 7.56
CA VAL A 6 -35.52 -5.30 7.41
C VAL A 6 -35.89 -4.54 6.15
N ASP A 7 -36.52 -3.40 6.40
CA ASP A 7 -36.87 -2.33 5.48
C ASP A 7 -35.88 -2.17 4.30
N GLY A 8 -36.41 -2.13 3.09
CA GLY A 8 -35.76 -2.41 1.81
C GLY A 8 -34.70 -1.42 1.32
N ASN A 9 -33.98 -0.74 2.21
CA ASN A 9 -32.84 0.09 1.86
C ASN A 9 -31.90 0.23 3.08
N LEU A 10 -30.97 -0.70 3.24
CA LEU A 10 -29.89 -0.59 4.23
C LEU A 10 -29.02 0.64 3.88
N ARG A 11 -29.29 1.78 4.53
CA ARG A 11 -28.57 3.04 4.28
C ARG A 11 -27.06 2.78 4.20
N SER A 12 -26.37 3.36 3.22
CA SER A 12 -24.96 3.03 2.92
C SER A 12 -24.03 3.08 4.13
N LEU A 13 -24.29 3.98 5.07
CA LEU A 13 -23.54 4.07 6.33
C LEU A 13 -23.76 2.86 7.25
N HIS A 14 -25.00 2.37 7.34
CA HIS A 14 -25.32 1.17 8.10
C HIS A 14 -24.69 -0.07 7.45
N ALA A 15 -24.71 -0.17 6.12
CA ALA A 15 -24.02 -1.24 5.40
C ALA A 15 -22.51 -1.23 5.67
N LEU A 16 -21.88 -0.05 5.65
CA LEU A 16 -20.46 0.10 6.01
C LEU A 16 -20.20 -0.31 7.46
N SER A 17 -21.03 0.13 8.41
CA SER A 17 -20.90 -0.27 9.81
C SER A 17 -21.00 -1.77 9.98
N LEU A 18 -21.96 -2.43 9.32
CA LEU A 18 -22.12 -3.88 9.36
C LEU A 18 -20.90 -4.59 8.78
N PHE A 19 -20.40 -4.17 7.62
CA PHE A 19 -19.19 -4.72 7.03
C PHE A 19 -17.99 -4.65 7.98
N LEU A 20 -17.81 -3.51 8.68
CA LEU A 20 -16.70 -3.30 9.62
C LEU A 20 -16.87 -4.04 10.97
N ILE A 21 -18.11 -4.31 11.38
CA ILE A 21 -18.41 -5.02 12.63
C ILE A 21 -18.35 -6.54 12.42
N GLU A 22 -18.97 -7.03 11.35
CA GLU A 22 -19.07 -8.46 11.06
C GLU A 22 -17.73 -9.06 10.63
N GLN A 23 -16.91 -8.28 9.90
CA GLN A 23 -15.56 -8.67 9.48
C GLN A 23 -15.47 -10.07 8.86
N SER A 24 -16.54 -10.53 8.21
CA SER A 24 -16.55 -11.83 7.55
C SER A 24 -15.47 -11.86 6.47
N SER A 25 -14.67 -12.92 6.45
CA SER A 25 -13.57 -13.11 5.49
C SER A 25 -14.05 -13.21 4.04
N THR A 26 -15.32 -13.59 3.84
CA THR A 26 -15.92 -13.75 2.52
C THR A 26 -17.32 -13.17 2.48
N LEU A 27 -17.75 -12.77 1.28
CA LEU A 27 -19.11 -12.28 1.06
C LEU A 27 -20.16 -13.35 1.41
N TYR A 28 -19.87 -14.63 1.18
CA TYR A 28 -20.80 -15.73 1.45
C TYR A 28 -21.14 -15.87 2.94
N GLY A 29 -20.17 -15.58 3.82
CA GLY A 29 -20.37 -15.62 5.27
C GLY A 29 -21.06 -14.38 5.84
N HIS A 30 -21.33 -13.34 5.04
CA HIS A 30 -21.87 -12.07 5.52
C HIS A 30 -23.41 -12.13 5.58
N THR A 31 -23.98 -11.72 6.72
CA THR A 31 -25.43 -11.77 7.01
C THR A 31 -26.27 -11.04 5.95
N TYR A 32 -25.70 -9.98 5.36
CA TYR A 32 -26.30 -9.17 4.29
C TYR A 32 -25.61 -9.34 2.92
N ALA A 33 -25.15 -10.54 2.55
CA ALA A 33 -24.41 -10.82 1.31
C ALA A 33 -25.09 -10.35 0.01
N ASN A 34 -26.43 -10.32 -0.01
CA ASN A 34 -27.20 -9.89 -1.17
C ASN A 34 -27.33 -8.36 -1.30
N TYR A 35 -26.84 -7.61 -0.32
CA TYR A 35 -27.00 -6.16 -0.33
C TYR A 35 -25.97 -5.47 -1.25
N PRO A 36 -26.38 -4.63 -2.22
CA PRO A 36 -25.48 -4.06 -3.22
C PRO A 36 -24.28 -3.29 -2.64
N THR A 37 -24.48 -2.53 -1.55
CA THR A 37 -23.38 -1.81 -0.91
C THR A 37 -22.39 -2.75 -0.25
N ILE A 38 -22.84 -3.84 0.39
CA ILE A 38 -21.96 -4.86 0.98
C ILE A 38 -21.15 -5.54 -0.11
N GLN A 39 -21.80 -5.95 -1.22
CA GLN A 39 -21.12 -6.53 -2.37
C GLN A 39 -20.04 -5.60 -2.95
N ARG A 40 -20.36 -4.30 -3.06
CA ARG A 40 -19.41 -3.30 -3.54
C ARG A 40 -18.24 -3.10 -2.59
N LEU A 41 -18.47 -3.11 -1.27
CA LEU A 41 -17.40 -3.04 -0.27
C LEU A 41 -16.46 -4.25 -0.37
N TYR A 42 -17.00 -5.47 -0.45
CA TYR A 42 -16.19 -6.67 -0.68
C TYR A 42 -15.42 -6.61 -2.00
N HIS A 43 -16.03 -6.10 -3.07
CA HIS A 43 -15.34 -5.94 -4.35
C HIS A 43 -14.19 -4.94 -4.28
N ILE A 44 -14.39 -3.80 -3.59
CA ILE A 44 -13.32 -2.82 -3.34
C ILE A 44 -12.21 -3.45 -2.51
N THR A 45 -12.53 -4.11 -1.40
CA THR A 45 -11.54 -4.74 -0.53
C THR A 45 -10.76 -5.83 -1.26
N LYS A 46 -11.44 -6.66 -2.06
CA LYS A 46 -10.81 -7.66 -2.92
C LYS A 46 -9.84 -7.01 -3.90
N GLY A 47 -10.28 -5.97 -4.62
CA GLY A 47 -9.41 -5.26 -5.56
C GLY A 47 -8.21 -4.60 -4.87
N CYS A 48 -8.39 -4.04 -3.67
CA CYS A 48 -7.29 -3.52 -2.86
C CYS A 48 -6.28 -4.62 -2.48
N LEU A 49 -6.76 -5.79 -2.08
CA LEU A 49 -5.90 -6.91 -1.70
C LEU A 49 -5.15 -7.50 -2.89
N GLU A 50 -5.82 -7.70 -4.03
CA GLU A 50 -5.20 -8.16 -5.28
C GLU A 50 -4.14 -7.17 -5.77
N ASN A 51 -4.43 -5.87 -5.74
CA ASN A 51 -3.46 -4.84 -6.10
C ASN A 51 -2.25 -4.85 -5.15
N HIS A 52 -2.46 -5.01 -3.85
CA HIS A 52 -1.38 -5.10 -2.87
C HIS A 52 -0.48 -6.31 -3.14
N ALA A 53 -1.09 -7.49 -3.31
CA ALA A 53 -0.36 -8.72 -3.62
C ALA A 53 0.43 -8.60 -4.93
N GLN A 54 -0.15 -7.97 -5.96
CA GLN A 54 0.55 -7.72 -7.22
C GLN A 54 1.72 -6.74 -7.04
N GLN A 55 1.55 -5.69 -6.24
CA GLN A 55 2.62 -4.74 -5.94
C GLN A 55 3.78 -5.41 -5.18
N GLU A 56 3.48 -6.26 -4.19
CA GLU A 56 4.49 -7.04 -3.47
C GLU A 56 5.23 -8.01 -4.39
N SER A 57 4.50 -8.69 -5.28
CA SER A 57 5.09 -9.56 -6.30
C SER A 57 6.02 -8.80 -7.24
N ASN A 58 5.56 -7.68 -7.80
CA ASN A 58 6.36 -6.84 -8.71
C ASN A 58 7.62 -6.28 -8.01
N PHE A 59 7.50 -5.94 -6.74
CA PHE A 59 8.62 -5.48 -5.93
C PHE A 59 9.64 -6.60 -5.72
N ALA A 60 9.20 -7.79 -5.32
CA ALA A 60 10.09 -8.95 -5.16
C ALA A 60 10.83 -9.30 -6.45
N GLU A 61 10.13 -9.29 -7.59
CA GLU A 61 10.74 -9.48 -8.91
C GLU A 61 11.79 -8.40 -9.23
N SER A 62 11.48 -7.12 -8.95
CA SER A 62 12.42 -6.02 -9.16
C SER A 62 13.69 -6.19 -8.33
N ILE A 63 13.56 -6.62 -7.06
CA ILE A 63 14.70 -6.92 -6.19
C ILE A 63 15.50 -8.11 -6.74
N ASP A 64 14.84 -9.18 -7.22
CA ASP A 64 15.53 -10.30 -7.85
C ASP A 64 16.39 -9.83 -9.03
N VAL A 65 15.83 -9.03 -9.93
CA VAL A 65 16.53 -8.51 -11.11
C VAL A 65 17.73 -7.66 -10.71
N ILE A 66 17.55 -6.73 -9.76
CA ILE A 66 18.64 -5.87 -9.26
C ILE A 66 19.75 -6.73 -8.65
N CYS A 67 19.40 -7.66 -7.76
CA CYS A 67 20.37 -8.53 -7.11
C CYS A 67 21.10 -9.42 -8.13
N SER A 68 20.38 -10.01 -9.08
CA SER A 68 20.96 -10.86 -10.12
C SER A 68 21.92 -10.07 -11.03
N ASN A 69 21.61 -8.82 -11.34
CA ASN A 69 22.49 -7.95 -12.12
C ASN A 69 23.73 -7.52 -11.33
N ASN A 70 23.55 -7.14 -10.06
CA ASN A 70 24.67 -6.82 -9.16
C ASN A 70 25.62 -8.01 -9.02
N GLU A 71 25.10 -9.23 -8.84
CA GLU A 71 25.90 -10.44 -8.76
C GLU A 71 26.74 -10.64 -10.03
N LYS A 72 26.15 -10.48 -11.22
CA LYS A 72 26.86 -10.58 -12.50
C LYS A 72 28.01 -9.58 -12.59
N ILE A 73 27.79 -8.33 -12.18
CA ILE A 73 28.82 -7.28 -12.19
C ILE A 73 29.93 -7.62 -11.20
N VAL A 74 29.58 -7.96 -9.96
CA VAL A 74 30.55 -8.27 -8.91
C VAL A 74 31.39 -9.50 -9.25
N ARG A 75 30.79 -10.55 -9.83
CA ARG A 75 31.53 -11.72 -10.35
C ARG A 75 32.44 -11.41 -11.53
N LYS A 76 32.14 -10.38 -12.34
CA LYS A 76 33.07 -9.90 -13.38
C LYS A 76 34.29 -9.22 -12.74
N ILE A 77 34.07 -8.38 -11.72
CA ILE A 77 35.15 -7.73 -10.98
C ILE A 77 36.03 -8.78 -10.28
N GLU A 78 35.41 -9.76 -9.62
CA GLU A 78 36.12 -10.85 -8.93
C GLU A 78 37.08 -11.59 -9.87
N ARG A 79 36.60 -11.93 -11.08
CA ARG A 79 37.43 -12.55 -12.11
C ARG A 79 38.55 -11.65 -12.59
N ALA A 80 38.29 -10.35 -12.79
CA ALA A 80 39.29 -9.40 -13.25
C ALA A 80 40.44 -9.19 -12.26
N ILE A 81 40.18 -9.32 -10.95
CA ILE A 81 41.20 -9.14 -9.91
C ILE A 81 41.79 -10.43 -9.36
N LYS A 82 41.35 -11.60 -9.86
CA LYS A 82 41.68 -12.91 -9.30
C LYS A 82 43.18 -13.14 -9.19
N ASP A 83 43.93 -12.76 -10.23
CA ASP A 83 45.35 -13.06 -10.35
C ASP A 83 46.25 -11.85 -10.06
N ILE A 84 45.67 -10.75 -9.57
CA ILE A 84 46.42 -9.53 -9.21
C ILE A 84 46.93 -9.65 -7.76
N PRO A 85 48.25 -9.66 -7.51
CA PRO A 85 48.81 -9.68 -6.17
C PRO A 85 48.45 -8.39 -5.38
N GLY A 86 48.33 -8.49 -4.06
CA GLY A 86 47.97 -7.36 -3.19
C GLY A 86 46.47 -7.02 -3.12
N THR A 87 45.59 -7.77 -3.80
CA THR A 87 44.14 -7.49 -3.84
C THR A 87 43.30 -8.22 -2.77
N SER A 88 43.92 -8.80 -1.75
CA SER A 88 43.24 -9.59 -0.71
C SER A 88 42.07 -8.84 -0.04
N LYS A 89 42.27 -7.57 0.29
CA LYS A 89 41.22 -6.71 0.86
C LYS A 89 40.05 -6.50 -0.11
N GLY A 90 40.35 -6.31 -1.40
CA GLY A 90 39.33 -6.19 -2.45
C GLY A 90 38.51 -7.47 -2.59
N LYS A 91 39.16 -8.63 -2.62
CA LYS A 91 38.49 -9.94 -2.65
C LYS A 91 37.57 -10.16 -1.44
N SER A 92 38.01 -9.77 -0.24
CA SER A 92 37.17 -9.83 0.96
C SER A 92 35.93 -8.93 0.87
N LEU A 93 36.06 -7.72 0.31
CA LEU A 93 34.92 -6.82 0.11
C LEU A 93 33.94 -7.34 -0.93
N ILE A 94 34.44 -7.93 -2.02
CA ILE A 94 33.62 -8.60 -3.05
C ILE A 94 32.80 -9.73 -2.42
N LYS A 95 33.43 -10.61 -1.64
CA LYS A 95 32.75 -11.72 -0.96
C LYS A 95 31.62 -11.20 -0.06
N ARG A 96 31.92 -10.18 0.77
CA ARG A 96 30.92 -9.56 1.65
C ARG A 96 29.78 -8.91 0.86
N GLY A 97 30.07 -8.29 -0.29
CA GLY A 97 29.07 -7.72 -1.20
C GLY A 97 28.15 -8.78 -1.81
N LEU A 98 28.71 -9.93 -2.22
CA LEU A 98 27.93 -11.07 -2.71
C LEU A 98 27.03 -11.66 -1.62
N GLU A 99 27.56 -11.82 -0.40
CA GLU A 99 26.80 -12.31 0.76
C GLU A 99 25.63 -11.37 1.11
N TYR A 100 25.89 -10.05 1.15
CA TYR A 100 24.84 -9.07 1.38
C TYR A 100 23.76 -9.14 0.30
N ASN A 101 24.15 -9.20 -0.97
CA ASN A 101 23.22 -9.28 -2.10
C ASN A 101 22.36 -10.55 -2.05
N ALA A 102 22.95 -11.69 -1.68
CA ALA A 102 22.23 -12.93 -1.46
C ALA A 102 21.26 -12.85 -0.26
N SER A 103 21.64 -12.14 0.81
CA SER A 103 20.78 -11.92 1.97
C SER A 103 19.57 -11.05 1.63
N VAL A 104 19.76 -9.98 0.84
CA VAL A 104 18.66 -9.13 0.38
C VAL A 104 17.72 -9.94 -0.50
N LYS A 105 18.27 -10.70 -1.46
CA LYS A 105 17.49 -11.58 -2.33
C LYS A 105 16.63 -12.55 -1.53
N ARG A 106 17.23 -13.28 -0.57
CA ARG A 106 16.50 -14.24 0.27
C ARG A 106 15.35 -13.59 1.04
N LYS A 107 15.59 -12.43 1.66
CA LYS A 107 14.58 -11.71 2.44
C LYS A 107 13.32 -11.38 1.63
N PHE A 108 13.48 -11.02 0.36
CA PHE A 108 12.37 -10.60 -0.49
C PHE A 108 11.83 -11.70 -1.40
N SER A 109 12.55 -12.82 -1.56
CA SER A 109 12.03 -14.03 -2.20
C SER A 109 11.15 -14.87 -1.27
N THR A 110 11.37 -14.82 0.05
CA THR A 110 10.47 -15.43 1.04
C THR A 110 9.32 -14.48 1.35
N LEU A 111 8.40 -14.31 0.40
CA LEU A 111 7.08 -13.72 0.67
C LEU A 111 6.08 -14.76 1.22
N ASP A 112 6.50 -16.03 1.43
CA ASP A 112 5.59 -17.10 1.85
C ASP A 112 6.06 -17.95 3.03
N ASP A 113 7.21 -17.70 3.65
CA ASP A 113 7.59 -18.42 4.87
C ASP A 113 8.34 -17.56 5.88
N SER A 114 7.68 -17.38 7.01
CA SER A 114 8.15 -16.73 8.22
C SER A 114 9.31 -17.52 8.84
N ASP A 115 10.56 -17.22 8.47
CA ASP A 115 11.73 -17.58 9.29
C ASP A 115 12.48 -16.33 9.77
N SER A 116 12.22 -16.00 11.03
CA SER A 116 12.69 -14.83 11.77
C SER A 116 14.04 -15.10 12.44
N SER A 117 15.09 -15.34 11.65
CA SER A 117 16.44 -15.63 12.19
C SER A 117 17.56 -14.67 11.73
N LEU A 118 17.26 -13.55 11.07
CA LEU A 118 18.30 -12.57 10.68
C LEU A 118 17.98 -11.16 11.20
N GLU A 119 19.03 -10.42 11.54
CA GLU A 119 18.94 -9.07 12.12
C GLU A 119 17.99 -8.16 11.33
N PRO A 120 17.16 -7.36 12.02
CA PRO A 120 16.19 -6.50 11.35
C PRO A 120 16.93 -5.41 10.58
N LEU A 121 16.92 -5.51 9.25
CA LEU A 121 17.35 -4.42 8.39
C LEU A 121 16.57 -3.13 8.73
N PRO A 122 17.17 -1.94 8.48
CA PRO A 122 16.53 -0.66 8.76
C PRO A 122 15.11 -0.66 8.20
N LYS A 123 14.15 -0.26 9.03
CA LYS A 123 12.79 0.01 8.59
C LYS A 123 12.86 1.23 7.68
N HIS A 124 13.17 1.04 6.40
CA HIS A 124 12.76 2.01 5.40
C HIS A 124 11.24 1.96 5.38
N ARG A 125 10.63 2.88 6.14
CA ARG A 125 9.34 3.40 5.73
C ARG A 125 9.56 3.87 4.32
N PHE A 126 8.91 3.21 3.37
CA PHE A 126 8.60 3.84 2.12
C PHE A 126 7.88 5.14 2.52
N ALA A 127 8.60 6.27 2.46
CA ALA A 127 7.92 7.50 2.16
C ALA A 127 7.30 7.19 0.80
N ASN A 128 5.97 7.17 0.75
CA ASN A 128 5.25 7.02 -0.51
C ASN A 128 5.81 8.09 -1.44
N THR A 129 6.75 7.73 -2.29
CA THR A 129 7.20 8.58 -3.36
C THR A 129 6.00 8.61 -4.28
N THR A 130 5.21 9.67 -4.13
CA THR A 130 4.10 10.05 -4.97
C THR A 130 4.61 10.00 -6.41
N THR A 131 4.37 8.88 -7.07
CA THR A 131 4.40 8.84 -8.53
C THR A 131 3.27 9.74 -8.97
N ASP A 132 3.62 10.77 -9.74
CA ASP A 132 2.74 11.77 -10.35
C ASP A 132 1.59 11.13 -11.13
N THR A 133 0.56 10.71 -10.42
CA THR A 133 -0.75 10.42 -10.97
C THR A 133 -1.75 10.92 -9.94
N THR A 134 -1.92 12.24 -9.91
CA THR A 134 -2.96 12.95 -9.15
C THR A 134 -4.33 12.47 -9.61
N SER A 135 -4.72 11.32 -9.06
CA SER A 135 -6.08 10.84 -8.98
C SER A 135 -6.68 11.45 -7.73
N ALA A 136 -7.93 11.91 -7.80
CA ALA A 136 -8.68 12.51 -6.69
C ALA A 136 -8.65 11.72 -5.36
N LYS A 137 -8.24 10.44 -5.40
CA LYS A 137 -8.03 9.57 -4.23
C LYS A 137 -6.90 10.02 -3.29
N ASP A 138 -5.84 10.66 -3.79
CA ASP A 138 -4.75 11.17 -2.95
C ASP A 138 -5.19 12.41 -2.15
N ASP A 139 -6.13 13.18 -2.71
CA ASP A 139 -6.69 14.37 -2.09
C ASP A 139 -7.57 14.01 -0.87
N ASP A 140 -8.38 12.95 -0.99
CA ASP A 140 -9.24 12.45 0.09
C ASP A 140 -8.43 11.94 1.31
N PHE A 141 -7.28 11.30 1.07
CA PHE A 141 -6.42 10.81 2.15
C PHE A 141 -5.64 11.93 2.83
N ALA A 142 -5.15 12.91 2.05
CA ALA A 142 -4.52 14.11 2.56
C ALA A 142 -5.50 14.95 3.41
N PHE A 143 -6.75 15.06 2.95
CA PHE A 143 -7.86 15.67 3.70
C PHE A 143 -8.06 14.99 5.05
N ALA A 144 -8.20 13.66 5.08
CA ALA A 144 -8.43 12.91 6.32
C ALA A 144 -7.29 13.08 7.32
N LEU A 145 -6.04 13.12 6.85
CA LEU A 145 -4.86 13.36 7.68
C LEU A 145 -4.83 14.79 8.24
N ASN A 146 -5.13 15.81 7.43
CA ASN A 146 -5.16 17.20 7.88
C ASN A 146 -6.32 17.47 8.83
N TYR A 147 -7.52 17.01 8.50
CA TYR A 147 -8.69 17.13 9.36
C TYR A 147 -8.46 16.50 10.74
N LYS A 148 -7.79 15.34 10.80
CA LYS A 148 -7.43 14.69 12.06
C LYS A 148 -6.39 15.47 12.88
N LYS A 149 -5.44 16.15 12.23
CA LYS A 149 -4.43 16.99 12.92
C LYS A 149 -5.04 18.23 13.54
N GLU A 150 -6.04 18.82 12.89
CA GLU A 150 -6.72 20.03 13.36
C GLU A 150 -7.84 19.73 14.37
N LEU A 151 -8.20 18.45 14.56
CA LEU A 151 -9.27 18.06 15.46
C LEU A 151 -8.77 17.98 16.91
N VAL A 152 -9.35 18.81 17.78
CA VAL A 152 -9.20 18.69 19.23
C VAL A 152 -10.46 18.01 19.79
N GLY A 153 -10.31 16.77 20.27
CA GLY A 153 -11.41 16.00 20.90
C GLY A 153 -11.96 14.85 20.04
N ARG A 154 -13.21 14.43 20.31
CA ARG A 154 -13.85 13.31 19.59
C ARG A 154 -14.24 13.70 18.17
N MET A 155 -14.11 12.75 17.23
CA MET A 155 -14.45 12.93 15.82
C MET A 155 -15.92 13.36 15.62
N ASN A 156 -16.14 14.54 15.03
CA ASN A 156 -17.45 15.01 14.64
C ASN A 156 -17.68 14.76 13.14
N TRP A 157 -18.33 13.65 12.81
CA TRP A 157 -18.55 13.23 11.42
C TRP A 157 -19.42 14.20 10.60
N GLN A 158 -20.33 14.94 11.24
CA GLN A 158 -21.12 15.97 10.55
C GLN A 158 -20.24 17.17 10.15
N HIS A 159 -19.32 17.56 11.03
CA HIS A 159 -18.36 18.62 10.74
C HIS A 159 -17.38 18.19 9.65
N CYS A 160 -16.90 16.95 9.70
CA CYS A 160 -16.01 16.36 8.68
C CYS A 160 -16.67 16.40 7.29
N LEU A 161 -17.92 15.94 7.19
CA LEU A 161 -18.68 15.94 5.95
C LEU A 161 -18.92 17.36 5.40
N ARG A 162 -19.21 18.33 6.27
CA ARG A 162 -19.37 19.74 5.86
C ARG A 162 -18.07 20.34 5.36
N PHE A 163 -16.95 20.02 6.02
CA PHE A 163 -15.63 20.53 5.66
C PHE A 163 -15.16 19.94 4.31
N ALA A 164 -15.35 18.62 4.11
CA ALA A 164 -15.06 17.93 2.85
C ALA A 164 -15.87 18.52 1.68
N ASN A 165 -17.17 18.74 1.87
CA ASN A 165 -18.02 19.35 0.85
C ASN A 165 -17.67 20.83 0.59
N GLY A 166 -17.23 21.56 1.62
CA GLY A 166 -16.76 22.94 1.48
C GLY A 166 -15.48 23.06 0.66
N GLU A 167 -14.54 22.14 0.83
CA GLU A 167 -13.33 22.06 0.01
C GLU A 167 -13.62 21.60 -1.42
N ALA A 168 -14.50 20.61 -1.61
CA ALA A 168 -14.95 20.18 -2.93
C ALA A 168 -15.63 21.32 -3.71
N LEU A 169 -16.48 22.11 -3.04
CA LEU A 169 -17.10 23.31 -3.61
C LEU A 169 -16.06 24.39 -3.93
N ARG A 170 -15.10 24.65 -3.03
CA ARG A 170 -13.99 25.60 -3.28
C ARG A 170 -13.14 25.18 -4.48
N SER A 171 -12.79 23.90 -4.58
CA SER A 171 -12.07 23.30 -5.71
C SER A 171 -12.85 23.49 -7.01
N PHE A 172 -14.16 23.21 -7.00
CA PHE A 172 -15.03 23.39 -8.15
C PHE A 172 -15.05 24.84 -8.64
N PHE A 173 -15.22 25.83 -7.74
CA PHE A 173 -15.24 27.25 -8.12
C PHE A 173 -13.86 27.76 -8.58
N ASN A 174 -12.78 27.36 -7.93
CA ASN A 174 -11.42 27.78 -8.31
C ASN A 174 -11.00 27.21 -9.67
N ASN A 175 -11.41 25.99 -10.00
CA ASN A 175 -11.17 25.39 -11.31
C ASN A 175 -12.03 26.02 -12.42
N HIS A 176 -13.23 26.51 -12.09
CA HIS A 176 -14.07 27.26 -13.02
C HIS A 176 -13.54 28.67 -13.31
N LEU A 177 -12.99 29.36 -12.31
CA LEU A 177 -12.38 30.69 -12.47
C LEU A 177 -11.09 30.66 -13.29
N LYS A 178 -10.27 29.61 -13.16
CA LYS A 178 -9.05 29.43 -13.98
C LYS A 178 -9.33 29.20 -15.47
N LYS A 179 -10.49 28.66 -15.83
CA LYS A 179 -10.89 28.42 -17.23
C LYS A 179 -11.41 29.66 -17.96
N HIS A 180 -11.65 30.77 -17.26
CA HIS A 180 -12.15 32.03 -17.85
C HIS A 180 -11.07 33.09 -18.06
N HIS A 181 -9.79 32.79 -17.79
CA HIS A 181 -8.65 33.69 -17.99
C HIS A 181 -7.60 33.16 -18.98
N GLN A 182 -7.99 32.26 -19.88
CA GLN A 182 -7.23 31.92 -21.10
C GLN A 182 -8.00 32.36 -22.34
#